data_AF-A0AA41SRF3-F1
#
_entry.id   AF-A0AA41SRF3-F1
#
_cell.length_a   1.000
_cell.length_b   1.000
_cell.length_c   1.000
_cell.angle_alpha   90.00
_cell.angle_beta   90.00
_cell.angle_gamma   90.00
#
_symmetry.space_group_name_H-M   'P 1'
#
loop_
_entity.id
_entity.type
_entity.pdbx_description
1 polymer ?
#
loop_
_entity_poly.entity_id
_entity_poly.type
_entity_poly.pdbx_seq_one_letter_code
_entity_poly.pdbx_strand_id
1 'polypeptide(L)'
;MAQKWNQETPSQRYESLKGVDPKFLRNMHFAKKHSKKGLKKMQANNTKAVSACAEAVKALVKPKEVKPKMPKGASHKLDRLALLAHPKHGKRARAHMARKRRLCRPKAKAQTKTQAATPVPVSASAPAPAPKGAQVSGKTP
;
A
#
# COMPACT_ATOMS: atom_id res chain seq x y z
N MET A 1 -48.90 32.73 -20.43
CA MET A 1 -47.54 32.19 -20.62
C MET A 1 -47.66 30.67 -20.81
N ALA A 2 -47.34 30.13 -21.98
CA ALA A 2 -47.41 28.69 -22.22
C ALA A 2 -46.15 28.02 -21.67
N GLN A 3 -46.29 27.18 -20.64
CA GLN A 3 -45.18 26.35 -20.17
C GLN A 3 -44.95 25.19 -21.13
N LYS A 4 -43.72 25.10 -21.63
CA LYS A 4 -43.27 24.12 -22.61
C LYS A 4 -43.04 22.77 -21.94
N TRP A 5 -43.69 21.73 -22.45
CA TRP A 5 -43.50 20.35 -22.02
C TRP A 5 -42.22 19.79 -22.64
N ASN A 6 -41.21 19.56 -21.81
CA ASN A 6 -40.06 18.74 -22.19
C ASN A 6 -40.09 17.49 -21.29
N GLN A 7 -40.60 16.38 -21.83
CA GLN A 7 -40.40 15.05 -21.26
C GLN A 7 -39.49 14.26 -22.20
N GLU A 8 -38.40 13.70 -21.67
CA GLU A 8 -37.60 12.69 -22.37
C GLU A 8 -38.29 11.33 -22.23
N THR A 9 -38.56 10.67 -23.35
CA THR A 9 -39.14 9.33 -23.34
C THR A 9 -38.07 8.32 -22.93
N PRO A 10 -38.35 7.41 -21.98
CA PRO A 10 -37.40 6.38 -21.58
C PRO A 10 -37.02 5.52 -22.80
N SER A 11 -35.73 5.47 -23.13
CA SER A 11 -35.22 4.61 -24.20
C SER A 11 -35.16 3.16 -23.73
N GLN A 12 -35.79 2.26 -24.47
CA GLN A 12 -35.77 0.82 -24.18
C GLN A 12 -34.68 0.13 -25.01
N ARG A 13 -33.88 -0.75 -24.39
CA ARG A 13 -32.78 -1.48 -25.08
C ARG A 13 -33.24 -2.35 -26.25
N TYR A 14 -34.48 -2.81 -26.22
CA TYR A 14 -35.12 -3.56 -27.30
C TYR A 14 -36.48 -2.95 -27.59
N GLU A 15 -36.54 -2.14 -28.64
CA GLU A 15 -37.78 -1.55 -29.12
C GLU A 15 -38.65 -2.55 -29.90
N SER A 16 -39.93 -2.24 -30.02
CA SER A 16 -40.85 -3.06 -30.80
C SER A 16 -40.52 -3.00 -32.30
N LEU A 17 -40.62 -4.13 -32.99
CA LEU A 17 -40.43 -4.19 -34.45
C LEU A 17 -41.72 -3.88 -35.22
N LYS A 18 -42.64 -3.10 -34.63
CA LYS A 18 -43.90 -2.70 -35.26
C LYS A 18 -43.59 -1.71 -36.40
N GLY A 19 -44.17 -1.94 -37.57
CA GLY A 19 -43.93 -1.11 -38.77
C GLY A 19 -42.70 -1.53 -39.61
N VAL A 20 -41.97 -2.57 -39.18
CA VAL A 20 -40.92 -3.19 -40.01
C VAL A 20 -41.57 -4.01 -41.13
N ASP A 21 -40.94 -4.04 -42.31
CA ASP A 21 -41.43 -4.76 -43.49
C ASP A 21 -41.84 -6.21 -43.15
N PRO A 22 -43.09 -6.63 -43.44
CA PRO A 22 -43.58 -7.97 -43.18
C PRO A 22 -42.72 -9.08 -43.81
N LYS A 23 -42.13 -8.83 -44.99
CA LYS A 23 -41.27 -9.83 -45.66
C LYS A 23 -39.98 -10.07 -44.86
N PHE A 24 -39.37 -9.00 -44.35
CA PHE A 24 -38.22 -9.09 -43.46
C PHE A 24 -38.56 -9.79 -42.14
N LEU A 25 -39.67 -9.41 -41.49
CA LEU A 25 -40.11 -10.03 -40.24
C LEU A 25 -40.33 -11.53 -40.39
N ARG A 26 -40.94 -11.95 -41.51
CA ARG A 26 -41.16 -13.37 -41.82
C ARG A 26 -39.84 -14.13 -41.90
N ASN A 27 -38.85 -13.61 -42.63
CA ASN A 27 -37.53 -14.25 -42.74
C ASN A 27 -36.81 -14.33 -41.39
N MET A 28 -36.79 -13.24 -40.61
CA MET A 28 -36.18 -13.22 -39.28
C MET A 28 -36.83 -14.24 -38.34
N HIS A 29 -38.16 -14.40 -38.38
CA HIS A 29 -38.86 -15.41 -37.59
C HIS A 29 -38.47 -16.82 -38.00
N PHE A 30 -38.31 -17.11 -39.29
CA PHE A 30 -37.83 -18.42 -39.75
C PHE A 30 -36.41 -18.71 -39.27
N ALA A 31 -35.49 -17.73 -39.37
CA ALA A 31 -34.13 -17.89 -38.86
C ALA A 31 -34.14 -18.22 -37.35
N LYS A 32 -34.89 -17.44 -36.54
CA LYS A 32 -35.05 -17.67 -35.10
C LYS A 32 -35.70 -19.03 -34.77
N LYS A 33 -36.66 -19.49 -35.59
CA LYS A 33 -37.33 -20.79 -35.45
C LYS A 33 -36.35 -21.95 -35.63
N HIS A 34 -35.40 -21.83 -36.57
CA HIS A 34 -34.46 -22.90 -36.91
C HIS A 34 -33.09 -22.81 -36.20
N SER A 35 -32.87 -21.84 -35.31
CA SER A 35 -31.60 -21.65 -34.58
C SER A 35 -31.14 -22.89 -33.80
N LYS A 36 -32.08 -23.71 -33.32
CA LYS A 36 -31.75 -24.93 -32.57
C LYS A 36 -31.00 -25.97 -33.40
N LYS A 37 -31.15 -25.97 -34.74
CA LYS A 37 -30.51 -26.94 -35.65
C LYS A 37 -28.97 -26.85 -35.61
N GLY A 38 -28.42 -25.66 -35.35
CA GLY A 38 -26.96 -25.42 -35.28
C GLY A 38 -26.36 -25.48 -33.88
N LEU A 39 -27.17 -25.70 -32.84
CA LEU A 39 -26.77 -25.48 -31.45
C LEU A 39 -25.56 -26.34 -31.03
N LYS A 40 -25.55 -27.63 -31.38
CA LYS A 40 -24.44 -28.55 -31.03
C LYS A 40 -23.11 -28.14 -31.67
N LYS A 41 -23.14 -27.69 -32.92
CA LYS A 41 -21.94 -27.22 -33.64
C LYS A 41 -21.41 -25.92 -33.01
N MET A 42 -22.30 -25.00 -32.67
CA MET A 42 -21.96 -23.76 -31.97
C MET A 42 -21.36 -24.04 -30.58
N GLN A 43 -21.95 -24.97 -29.82
CA GLN A 43 -21.44 -25.35 -28.51
C GLN A 43 -20.01 -25.90 -28.59
N ALA A 44 -19.75 -26.81 -29.52
CA ALA A 44 -18.42 -27.37 -29.72
C ALA A 44 -17.37 -26.34 -30.15
N ASN A 45 -17.77 -25.33 -30.93
CA ASN A 45 -16.87 -24.23 -31.29
C ASN A 45 -16.59 -23.32 -30.09
N ASN A 46 -17.62 -22.97 -29.32
CA ASN A 46 -17.48 -22.14 -28.12
C ASN A 46 -16.64 -22.84 -27.05
N THR A 47 -16.80 -24.16 -26.84
CA THR A 47 -15.95 -24.89 -25.88
C THR A 47 -14.48 -24.88 -26.31
N LYS A 48 -14.20 -25.06 -27.61
CA LYS A 48 -12.84 -24.94 -28.17
C LYS A 48 -12.25 -23.55 -27.98
N ALA A 49 -13.06 -22.49 -28.16
CA ALA A 49 -12.62 -21.12 -27.96
C ALA A 49 -12.29 -20.85 -26.47
N VAL A 50 -13.14 -21.31 -25.55
CA VAL A 50 -12.92 -21.17 -24.11
C VAL A 50 -11.67 -21.95 -23.67
N SER A 51 -11.46 -23.16 -24.17
CA SER A 51 -10.25 -23.94 -23.84
C SER A 51 -8.98 -23.27 -24.37
N ALA A 52 -8.99 -22.75 -25.60
CA ALA A 52 -7.87 -22.01 -26.16
C ALA A 52 -7.54 -20.74 -25.35
N CYS A 53 -8.57 -19.99 -24.94
CA CYS A 53 -8.40 -18.84 -24.05
C CYS A 53 -7.82 -19.25 -22.69
N ALA A 54 -8.25 -20.37 -22.11
CA ALA A 54 -7.73 -20.87 -20.84
C ALA A 54 -6.25 -21.29 -20.95
N GLU A 55 -5.86 -21.93 -22.05
CA GLU A 55 -4.46 -22.28 -22.33
C GLU A 55 -3.59 -21.04 -22.53
N ALA A 56 -4.08 -20.05 -23.28
CA ALA A 56 -3.40 -18.78 -23.45
C ALA A 56 -3.19 -18.07 -22.10
N VAL A 57 -4.23 -17.97 -21.26
CA VAL A 57 -4.11 -17.39 -19.92
C VAL A 57 -3.12 -18.18 -19.05
N LYS A 58 -3.16 -19.52 -19.09
CA LYS A 58 -2.20 -20.37 -18.36
C LYS A 58 -0.77 -20.14 -18.85
N ALA A 59 -0.56 -20.00 -20.15
CA ALA A 59 0.72 -19.64 -20.75
C ALA A 59 1.14 -18.20 -20.43
N LEU A 60 0.19 -17.30 -20.16
CA LEU A 60 0.36 -15.91 -19.71
C LEU A 60 0.62 -15.75 -18.20
N VAL A 61 0.23 -16.73 -17.39
CA VAL A 61 0.61 -16.84 -15.99
C VAL A 61 1.99 -17.48 -15.83
N LYS A 62 2.36 -18.40 -16.74
CA LYS A 62 3.68 -19.04 -16.81
C LYS A 62 4.81 -18.32 -17.60
N PRO A 63 4.66 -17.16 -18.27
CA PRO A 63 5.72 -16.55 -19.05
C PRO A 63 6.52 -15.66 -18.11
N LYS A 64 7.55 -16.23 -17.52
CA LYS A 64 8.52 -15.41 -16.81
C LYS A 64 9.92 -15.97 -16.91
N GLU A 65 10.33 -16.22 -18.16
CA GLU A 65 11.75 -16.39 -18.50
C GLU A 65 12.25 -15.36 -19.52
N VAL A 66 11.36 -14.53 -20.08
CA VAL A 66 11.79 -13.33 -20.80
C VAL A 66 12.20 -12.30 -19.78
N LYS A 67 13.52 -12.13 -19.61
CA LYS A 67 14.11 -11.05 -18.81
C LYS A 67 13.41 -9.73 -19.15
N PRO A 68 12.70 -9.10 -18.20
CA PRO A 68 12.15 -7.77 -18.43
C PRO A 68 13.35 -6.83 -18.58
N LYS A 69 13.71 -6.47 -19.81
CA LYS A 69 14.60 -5.35 -20.11
C LYS A 69 13.83 -4.05 -19.85
N MET A 70 13.51 -3.79 -18.59
CA MET A 70 12.99 -2.48 -18.18
C MET A 70 14.19 -1.52 -18.16
N PRO A 71 14.13 -0.38 -18.87
CA PRO A 71 15.11 0.66 -18.70
C PRO A 71 15.03 1.17 -17.26
N LYS A 72 16.17 1.25 -16.57
CA LYS A 72 16.28 1.86 -15.24
C LYS A 72 16.01 3.36 -15.38
N GLY A 73 14.76 3.77 -15.25
CA GLY A 73 14.32 5.12 -15.57
C GLY A 73 13.34 5.70 -14.55
N ALA A 74 13.87 6.12 -13.41
CA ALA A 74 13.42 7.21 -12.54
C ALA A 74 14.31 7.17 -11.29
N SER A 75 14.67 8.34 -10.75
CA SER A 75 15.46 8.35 -9.52
C SER A 75 14.59 7.85 -8.37
N HIS A 76 14.93 6.68 -7.84
CA HIS A 76 14.26 6.04 -6.70
C HIS A 76 14.02 6.98 -5.49
N LYS A 77 14.76 8.10 -5.40
CA LYS A 77 14.57 9.16 -4.41
C LYS A 77 13.23 9.90 -4.58
N LEU A 78 12.84 10.25 -5.82
CA LEU A 78 11.59 10.96 -6.08
C LEU A 78 10.37 10.05 -5.83
N ASP A 79 10.43 8.79 -6.27
CA ASP A 79 9.38 7.80 -6.02
C ASP A 79 9.18 7.56 -4.52
N ARG A 80 10.27 7.53 -3.75
CA ARG A 80 10.23 7.43 -2.29
C ARG A 80 9.53 8.62 -1.64
N LEU A 81 9.76 9.83 -2.14
CA LEU A 81 9.09 11.04 -1.64
C LEU A 81 7.61 11.04 -2.02
N ALA A 82 7.25 10.61 -3.23
CA ALA A 82 5.85 10.47 -3.65
C ALA A 82 5.09 9.46 -2.77
N LEU A 83 5.68 8.30 -2.48
CA LEU A 83 5.11 7.31 -1.56
C LEU A 83 4.93 7.85 -0.13
N LEU A 84 5.84 8.72 0.33
CA LEU A 84 5.80 9.33 1.65
C LEU A 84 4.78 10.48 1.74
N ALA A 85 4.61 11.25 0.67
CA ALA A 85 3.62 12.33 0.57
C ALA A 85 2.19 11.76 0.48
N HIS A 86 2.03 10.56 -0.06
CA HIS A 86 0.70 10.02 -0.32
C HIS A 86 -0.11 9.74 0.96
N PRO A 87 -1.38 10.15 1.01
CA PRO A 87 -2.18 10.10 2.22
C PRO A 87 -2.51 8.68 2.69
N LYS A 88 -2.71 7.70 1.78
CA LYS A 88 -3.08 6.32 2.14
C LYS A 88 -1.89 5.43 2.54
N HIS A 89 -0.88 5.31 1.68
CA HIS A 89 0.24 4.38 1.88
C HIS A 89 1.45 4.99 2.61
N GLY A 90 1.58 6.31 2.69
CA GLY A 90 2.68 6.97 3.41
C GLY A 90 2.52 7.01 4.94
N LYS A 91 1.36 6.64 5.49
CA LYS A 91 1.03 6.79 6.93
C LYS A 91 2.03 6.07 7.84
N ARG A 92 2.30 4.80 7.56
CA ARG A 92 3.20 3.96 8.37
C ARG A 92 4.65 4.47 8.31
N ALA A 93 5.10 4.91 7.13
CA ALA A 93 6.44 5.46 6.95
C ALA A 93 6.61 6.78 7.72
N ARG A 94 5.64 7.71 7.62
CA ARG A 94 5.65 8.98 8.38
C ARG A 94 5.64 8.74 9.88
N ALA A 95 4.77 7.84 10.36
CA ALA A 95 4.71 7.48 11.78
C ALA A 95 6.04 6.89 12.30
N HIS A 96 6.68 6.02 11.53
CA HIS A 96 7.98 5.45 11.89
C HIS A 96 9.10 6.52 11.94
N MET A 97 9.11 7.47 10.99
CA MET A 97 10.08 8.57 11.01
C MET A 97 9.84 9.51 12.20
N ALA A 98 8.58 9.80 12.54
CA ALA A 98 8.23 10.57 13.73
C ALA A 98 8.67 9.86 15.02
N ARG A 99 8.46 8.54 15.10
CA ARG A 99 8.92 7.72 16.24
C ARG A 99 10.44 7.70 16.36
N LYS A 100 11.17 7.49 15.27
CA LYS A 100 12.64 7.53 15.28
C LYS A 100 13.20 8.89 15.70
N ARG A 101 12.54 9.98 15.30
CA ARG A 101 12.93 11.34 15.70
C ARG A 101 12.64 11.63 17.18
N ARG A 102 11.54 11.11 17.72
CA ARG A 102 11.17 11.26 19.13
C ARG A 102 11.94 10.32 20.06
N LEU A 103 12.19 9.10 19.60
CA LEU A 103 12.95 8.08 20.30
C LEU A 103 14.43 8.21 19.95
N CYS A 104 15.04 9.33 20.36
CA CYS A 104 16.50 9.37 20.48
C CYS A 104 16.85 8.36 21.57
N ARG A 105 17.43 7.22 21.20
CA ARG A 105 17.89 6.20 22.16
C ARG A 105 19.34 6.53 22.49
N PRO A 106 19.64 7.24 23.59
CA PRO A 106 21.01 7.36 24.04
C PRO A 106 21.50 5.95 24.38
N LYS A 107 22.50 5.48 23.62
CA LYS A 107 23.26 4.30 24.02
C LYS A 107 24.17 4.76 25.15
N ALA A 108 23.73 4.61 26.40
CA ALA A 108 24.51 4.94 27.57
C ALA A 108 25.87 4.21 27.52
N LYS A 109 26.95 4.97 27.36
CA LYS A 109 28.26 4.65 27.90
C LYS A 109 28.51 5.70 28.98
N ALA A 110 28.33 5.32 30.23
CA ALA A 110 28.75 6.14 31.37
C ALA A 110 30.03 5.53 31.94
N GLN A 111 31.16 6.16 31.62
CA GLN A 111 32.31 6.22 32.51
C GLN A 111 32.44 7.69 32.96
N THR A 112 32.58 7.82 34.28
CA THR A 112 33.25 8.88 35.03
C THR A 112 32.51 10.20 35.32
N LYS A 113 32.14 10.28 36.61
CA LYS A 113 32.02 11.43 37.54
C LYS A 113 32.49 12.79 37.03
N THR A 114 31.68 13.82 37.27
CA THR A 114 32.06 15.07 37.96
C THR A 114 30.78 15.80 38.40
N GLN A 115 30.59 15.96 39.71
CA GLN A 115 29.55 16.80 40.31
C GLN A 115 30.15 18.19 40.57
N ALA A 116 29.43 19.24 40.22
CA ALA A 116 29.71 20.62 40.63
C ALA A 116 28.53 21.19 41.43
N ALA A 117 28.90 21.92 42.48
CA ALA A 117 28.13 22.43 43.61
C ALA A 117 27.09 23.53 43.29
N THR A 118 26.23 23.84 44.28
CA THR A 118 25.96 25.20 44.85
C THR A 118 24.82 25.13 45.93
N PRO A 119 24.59 26.13 46.82
CA PRO A 119 25.49 27.07 47.52
C PRO A 119 25.12 27.47 49.01
N VAL A 120 26.05 28.20 49.68
CA VAL A 120 26.00 29.18 50.81
C VAL A 120 25.49 28.81 52.25
N PRO A 121 25.87 29.54 53.34
CA PRO A 121 27.01 30.46 53.58
C PRO A 121 27.74 30.27 54.96
N VAL A 122 28.72 31.15 55.24
CA VAL A 122 29.34 31.55 56.54
C VAL A 122 30.11 30.53 57.40
N SER A 123 31.43 30.70 57.49
CA SER A 123 32.14 31.10 58.74
C SER A 123 33.65 30.92 58.62
N ALA A 124 34.36 31.74 59.38
CA ALA A 124 35.77 32.06 59.29
C ALA A 124 36.73 30.97 59.81
N SER A 125 38.00 31.17 59.42
CA SER A 125 39.26 30.82 60.11
C SER A 125 40.12 29.70 59.51
N ALA A 126 41.36 30.10 59.15
CA ALA A 126 42.55 29.26 59.02
C ALA A 126 43.03 28.75 60.42
N PRO A 127 44.09 27.90 60.58
CA PRO A 127 45.08 27.35 59.62
C PRO A 127 45.36 25.82 59.75
N ALA A 128 46.38 25.34 59.01
CA ALA A 128 47.00 23.99 58.93
C ALA A 128 47.73 23.52 60.23
N PRO A 129 48.54 22.42 60.28
CA PRO A 129 48.51 21.03 59.72
C PRO A 129 48.82 19.87 60.75
N ALA A 130 48.34 18.63 60.47
CA ALA A 130 48.85 17.28 60.90
C ALA A 130 49.10 16.99 62.42
N PRO A 131 49.51 15.78 62.93
CA PRO A 131 49.67 14.42 62.36
C PRO A 131 49.15 13.24 63.25
N LYS A 132 49.29 12.00 62.74
CA LYS A 132 49.62 10.71 63.42
C LYS A 132 48.79 10.17 64.62
N GLY A 133 48.37 8.90 64.48
CA GLY A 133 48.13 7.94 65.58
C GLY A 133 47.46 6.67 65.04
N ALA A 134 48.19 5.56 64.85
CA ALA A 134 48.43 4.50 65.84
C ALA A 134 47.41 3.35 65.72
N GLN A 135 47.88 2.30 65.03
CA GLN A 135 47.29 0.98 64.90
C GLN A 135 47.75 0.11 66.08
N VAL A 136 46.83 -0.43 66.90
CA VAL A 136 47.05 -1.63 67.72
C VAL A 136 45.70 -2.28 68.07
N SER A 137 45.54 -3.55 67.73
CA SER A 137 45.03 -4.58 68.65
C SER A 137 45.40 -5.97 68.10
N GLY A 138 46.34 -6.64 68.78
CA GLY A 138 46.64 -8.07 68.64
C GLY A 138 45.65 -8.93 69.44
N LYS A 139 45.83 -10.23 69.66
CA LYS A 139 46.83 -11.25 69.32
C LYS A 139 46.18 -12.64 69.59
N THR A 140 46.76 -13.66 68.96
CA THR A 140 46.78 -15.13 69.14
C THR A 140 46.79 -15.66 70.60
N PRO A 141 46.72 -16.98 70.89
CA PRO A 141 47.18 -18.18 70.15
C PRO A 141 46.11 -18.99 69.43
#